data_AF-A0A022IZY5-F1
#
_entry.id   AF-A0A022IZY5-F1
#
_cell.length_a   1.000
_cell.length_b   1.000
_cell.length_c   1.000
_cell.angle_alpha   90.00
_cell.angle_beta   90.00
_cell.angle_gamma   90.00
#
_symmetry.space_group_name_H-M   'P 1'
#
loop_
_entity.id
_entity.type
_entity.pdbx_description
1 polymer ?
#
loop_
_entity_poly.entity_id
_entity_poly.type
_entity_poly.pdbx_seq_one_letter_code
_entity_poly.pdbx_strand_id
1 'polypeptide(L)'
;MTKNERQFKSGEFQFSFLAFKYWGIWFLAFILMLFAMLPWAIQWRLADFLSKIAWKSLSSRRKTTLRNLQACFPEKTPLQIEAKAKQVFVDTLTGVFEALNAWYCPNWFKSRVHIDGLEI
;
A
#
# COMPACT_ATOMS: atom_id res chain seq x y z
N MET A 1 40.14 30.88 -7.11
CA MET A 1 38.69 30.96 -7.43
C MET A 1 37.96 30.05 -6.46
N THR A 2 37.21 30.63 -5.54
CA THR A 2 36.56 29.96 -4.41
C THR A 2 35.35 29.14 -4.86
N LYS A 3 35.32 27.86 -4.51
CA LYS A 3 34.13 27.01 -4.67
C LYS A 3 33.05 27.59 -3.75
N ASN A 4 31.99 28.14 -4.33
CA ASN A 4 30.86 28.65 -3.59
C ASN A 4 30.05 27.44 -3.08
N GLU A 5 30.33 27.01 -1.85
CA GLU A 5 29.61 25.90 -1.22
C GLU A 5 28.19 26.38 -0.89
N ARG A 6 27.22 25.98 -1.71
CA ARG A 6 25.80 26.21 -1.43
C ARG A 6 25.47 25.50 -0.12
N GLN A 7 25.32 26.26 0.97
CA GLN A 7 24.77 25.76 2.23
C GLN A 7 23.35 25.24 1.98
N PHE A 8 23.23 23.92 1.89
CA PHE A 8 21.93 23.26 1.82
C PHE A 8 21.33 23.22 3.23
N LYS A 9 20.42 24.14 3.55
CA LYS A 9 19.56 24.00 4.73
C LYS A 9 18.51 22.92 4.45
N SER A 10 18.58 21.80 5.17
CA SER A 10 17.59 20.75 5.07
C SER A 10 16.22 21.23 5.59
N GLY A 11 15.14 20.88 4.90
CA GLY A 11 13.76 21.15 5.32
C GLY A 11 13.08 22.34 4.63
N GLU A 12 13.80 23.20 3.91
CA GLU A 12 13.20 24.31 3.15
C GLU A 12 12.89 23.93 1.71
N PHE A 13 11.66 24.22 1.24
CA PHE A 13 11.29 24.01 -0.16
C PHE A 13 12.06 24.97 -1.07
N GLN A 14 12.71 24.42 -2.09
CA GLN A 14 13.43 25.19 -3.09
C GLN A 14 12.68 25.07 -4.42
N PHE A 15 12.42 26.18 -5.11
CA PHE A 15 11.77 26.16 -6.44
C PHE A 15 12.53 25.31 -7.46
N SER A 16 13.85 25.10 -7.26
CA SER A 16 14.65 24.18 -8.07
C SER A 16 14.16 22.72 -8.03
N PHE A 17 13.35 22.34 -7.03
CA PHE A 17 12.70 21.03 -6.96
C PHE A 17 11.55 20.86 -7.96
N LEU A 18 11.07 21.94 -8.58
CA LEU A 18 10.09 21.88 -9.68
C LEU A 18 10.74 21.69 -11.05
N ALA A 19 12.07 21.67 -11.13
CA ALA A 19 12.80 21.45 -12.37
C ALA A 19 12.47 20.07 -12.97
N PHE A 20 12.56 19.97 -14.30
CA PHE A 20 12.21 18.76 -15.07
C PHE A 20 12.87 17.48 -14.54
N LYS A 21 14.10 17.57 -14.00
CA LYS A 21 14.80 16.44 -13.37
C LYS A 21 14.02 15.76 -12.23
N TYR A 22 13.10 16.45 -11.58
CA TYR A 22 12.32 15.93 -10.45
C TYR A 22 10.86 15.64 -10.80
N TRP A 23 10.45 15.85 -12.06
CA TRP A 23 9.05 15.65 -12.45
C TRP A 23 8.56 14.22 -12.25
N GLY A 24 9.44 13.22 -12.33
CA GLY A 24 9.09 11.84 -12.00
C GLY A 24 8.61 11.66 -10.55
N ILE A 25 9.20 12.41 -9.61
CA ILE A 25 8.79 12.39 -8.19
C ILE A 25 7.42 13.03 -8.04
N TRP A 26 7.21 14.19 -8.67
CA TRP A 26 5.91 14.88 -8.65
C TRP A 26 4.80 14.07 -9.30
N PHE A 27 5.12 13.41 -10.42
CA PHE A 27 4.20 12.53 -11.11
C PHE A 27 3.80 11.33 -10.23
N LEU A 28 4.77 10.69 -9.57
CA LEU A 28 4.48 9.62 -8.63
C LEU A 28 3.64 10.12 -7.44
N ALA A 29 4.00 11.26 -6.85
CA ALA A 29 3.25 11.86 -5.75
C ALA A 29 1.79 12.17 -6.16
N PHE A 30 1.59 12.69 -7.37
CA PHE A 30 0.27 12.92 -7.94
C PHE A 30 -0.52 11.62 -8.09
N ILE A 31 0.09 10.55 -8.63
CA ILE A 31 -0.56 9.24 -8.74
C ILE A 31 -0.97 8.69 -7.36
N LEU A 32 -0.09 8.76 -6.37
CA LEU A 32 -0.38 8.28 -5.01
C LEU A 32 -1.57 9.05 -4.41
N MET A 33 -1.61 10.37 -4.59
CA MET A 33 -2.70 11.20 -4.11
C MET A 33 -4.01 10.88 -4.83
N LEU A 34 -3.97 10.67 -6.16
CA LEU A 34 -5.14 10.23 -6.91
C LEU A 34 -5.70 8.91 -6.35
N PHE A 35 -4.82 7.91 -6.12
CA PHE A 35 -5.27 6.63 -5.56
C PHE A 35 -5.88 6.75 -4.17
N ALA A 36 -5.35 7.62 -3.30
CA ALA A 36 -5.93 7.87 -1.97
C ALA A 36 -7.30 8.56 -2.02
N MET A 37 -7.54 9.40 -3.04
CA MET A 37 -8.80 10.12 -3.20
C MET A 37 -9.90 9.29 -3.88
N LEU A 38 -9.58 8.13 -4.47
CA LEU A 38 -10.58 7.27 -5.12
C LEU A 38 -11.65 6.80 -4.13
N PRO A 39 -12.91 6.64 -4.56
CA PRO A 39 -13.94 5.98 -3.76
C PRO A 39 -13.50 4.58 -3.31
N TRP A 40 -13.77 4.24 -2.04
CA TRP A 40 -13.36 2.98 -1.41
C TRP A 40 -13.70 1.72 -2.24
N ALA A 41 -14.89 1.69 -2.85
CA ALA A 41 -15.31 0.57 -3.69
C ALA A 41 -14.43 0.38 -4.93
N ILE A 42 -13.89 1.47 -5.50
CA ILE A 42 -12.96 1.40 -6.63
C ILE A 42 -11.60 0.90 -6.17
N GLN A 43 -11.12 1.40 -5.03
CA GLN A 43 -9.86 0.93 -4.44
C GLN A 43 -9.88 -0.58 -4.20
N TRP A 44 -10.98 -1.11 -3.65
CA TRP A 44 -11.14 -2.53 -3.41
C TRP A 44 -11.15 -3.37 -4.70
N ARG A 45 -11.85 -2.89 -5.76
CA ARG A 45 -11.83 -3.56 -7.07
C ARG A 45 -10.44 -3.56 -7.72
N LEU A 46 -9.70 -2.46 -7.58
CA LEU A 46 -8.31 -2.39 -8.03
C LEU A 46 -7.43 -3.35 -7.22
N ALA A 47 -7.58 -3.41 -5.90
CA ALA A 47 -6.86 -4.36 -5.06
C ALA A 47 -7.14 -5.82 -5.44
N ASP A 48 -8.40 -6.19 -5.66
CA ASP A 48 -8.77 -7.53 -6.13
C ASP A 48 -8.13 -7.85 -7.49
N PHE A 49 -8.21 -6.93 -8.44
CA PHE A 49 -7.58 -7.10 -9.76
C PHE A 49 -6.05 -7.26 -9.66
N LEU A 50 -5.39 -6.37 -8.93
CA LEU A 50 -3.95 -6.42 -8.69
C LEU A 50 -3.56 -7.69 -7.94
N SER A 51 -4.42 -8.23 -7.07
CA SER A 51 -4.14 -9.46 -6.31
C SER A 51 -4.06 -10.67 -7.22
N LYS A 52 -4.91 -10.74 -8.24
CA LYS A 52 -4.90 -11.81 -9.25
C LYS A 52 -3.62 -11.77 -10.08
N ILE A 53 -3.12 -10.57 -10.38
CA ILE A 53 -1.84 -10.40 -11.07
C ILE A 53 -0.70 -10.81 -10.13
N ALA A 54 -0.67 -10.30 -8.90
CA ALA A 54 0.34 -10.60 -7.90
C ALA A 54 0.41 -12.09 -7.58
N TRP A 55 -0.72 -12.79 -7.51
CA TRP A 55 -0.78 -14.23 -7.30
C TRP A 55 -0.07 -15.03 -8.42
N LYS A 56 -0.16 -14.54 -9.65
CA LYS A 56 0.48 -15.14 -10.82
C LYS A 56 1.96 -14.78 -10.91
N SER A 57 2.32 -13.53 -10.65
CA SER A 57 3.69 -13.02 -10.84
C SER A 57 4.62 -13.21 -9.63
N LEU A 58 4.12 -13.16 -8.40
CA LEU A 58 4.92 -13.19 -7.18
C LEU A 58 5.05 -14.60 -6.58
N SER A 59 5.65 -15.51 -7.34
CA SER A 59 5.79 -16.94 -6.97
C SER A 59 6.44 -17.17 -5.60
N SER A 60 7.47 -16.37 -5.26
CA SER A 60 8.16 -16.44 -3.96
C SER A 60 7.24 -16.07 -2.78
N ARG A 61 6.46 -14.99 -2.93
CA ARG A 61 5.49 -14.55 -1.91
C ARG A 61 4.38 -15.59 -1.76
N ARG A 62 3.87 -16.12 -2.87
CA ARG A 62 2.87 -17.19 -2.87
C ARG A 62 3.34 -18.42 -2.08
N LYS A 63 4.56 -18.90 -2.36
CA LYS A 63 5.14 -20.06 -1.67
C LYS A 63 5.26 -19.82 -0.16
N THR A 64 5.69 -18.62 0.23
CA THR A 64 5.83 -18.25 1.64
C THR A 64 4.48 -18.21 2.35
N THR A 65 3.48 -17.53 1.77
CA THR A 65 2.13 -17.45 2.33
C THR A 65 1.50 -18.83 2.49
N LEU A 66 1.62 -19.71 1.49
CA LEU A 66 1.10 -21.08 1.57
C LEU A 66 1.75 -21.86 2.72
N ARG A 67 3.08 -21.80 2.85
CA ARG A 67 3.81 -22.53 3.90
C ARG A 67 3.46 -22.02 5.29
N ASN A 68 3.33 -20.70 5.46
CA ASN A 68 2.93 -20.10 6.72
C ASN A 68 1.49 -20.53 7.09
N LEU A 69 0.56 -20.49 6.14
CA LEU A 69 -0.81 -20.92 6.39
C LEU A 69 -0.93 -22.41 6.71
N GLN A 70 -0.12 -23.27 6.06
CA GLN A 70 -0.06 -24.70 6.40
C GLN A 70 0.45 -24.93 7.82
N ALA A 71 1.45 -24.16 8.26
CA ALA A 71 1.99 -24.25 9.60
C ALA A 71 0.99 -23.73 10.66
N CYS A 72 0.28 -22.64 10.39
CA CYS A 72 -0.69 -22.05 11.31
C CYS A 72 -2.03 -22.79 11.36
N PHE A 73 -2.42 -23.46 10.27
CA PHE A 73 -3.72 -24.13 10.13
C PHE A 73 -3.55 -25.57 9.61
N PRO A 74 -2.90 -26.46 10.38
CA PRO A 74 -2.62 -27.82 9.96
C PRO A 74 -3.88 -28.66 9.69
N GLU A 75 -5.02 -28.27 10.25
CA GLU A 75 -6.31 -28.94 10.10
C GLU A 75 -7.02 -28.66 8.77
N LYS A 76 -6.55 -27.68 7.98
CA LYS A 76 -7.21 -27.26 6.74
C LYS A 76 -6.72 -28.05 5.54
N THR A 77 -7.64 -28.29 4.60
CA THR A 77 -7.29 -28.95 3.35
C THR A 77 -6.43 -28.05 2.47
N PRO A 78 -5.63 -28.62 1.53
CA PRO A 78 -4.82 -27.81 0.61
C PRO A 78 -5.63 -26.77 -0.18
N LEU A 79 -6.87 -27.10 -0.56
CA LEU A 79 -7.77 -26.18 -1.26
C LEU A 79 -8.19 -25.00 -0.37
N GLN A 80 -8.51 -25.25 0.90
CA GLN A 80 -8.84 -24.20 1.86
C GLN A 80 -7.65 -23.30 2.16
N ILE A 81 -6.45 -23.87 2.24
CA ILE A 81 -5.21 -23.11 2.39
C ILE A 81 -4.96 -22.21 1.18
N GLU A 82 -5.13 -22.72 -0.04
CA GLU A 82 -4.93 -21.91 -1.25
C GLU A 82 -5.96 -20.77 -1.33
N ALA A 83 -7.23 -21.04 -1.00
CA ALA A 83 -8.27 -20.02 -0.96
C ALA A 83 -7.93 -18.91 0.06
N LYS A 84 -7.49 -19.28 1.27
CA LYS A 84 -7.00 -18.32 2.27
C LYS A 84 -5.76 -17.56 1.79
N ALA A 85 -4.83 -18.23 1.11
CA ALA A 85 -3.63 -17.58 0.59
C ALA A 85 -3.98 -16.53 -0.48
N LYS A 86 -4.95 -16.80 -1.36
CA LYS A 86 -5.46 -15.80 -2.32
C LYS A 86 -6.11 -14.62 -1.61
N GLN A 87 -6.90 -14.87 -0.56
CA GLN A 87 -7.50 -13.81 0.23
C GLN A 87 -6.44 -12.92 0.89
N VAL A 88 -5.36 -13.50 1.44
CA VAL A 88 -4.24 -12.72 2.00
C VAL A 88 -3.64 -11.76 0.96
N PHE A 89 -3.58 -12.13 -0.32
CA PHE A 89 -3.09 -11.23 -1.38
C PHE A 89 -4.06 -10.07 -1.65
N VAL A 90 -5.37 -10.33 -1.62
CA VAL A 90 -6.41 -9.29 -1.72
C VAL A 90 -6.29 -8.34 -0.53
N ASP A 91 -6.20 -8.88 0.68
CA ASP A 91 -6.11 -8.09 1.92
C ASP A 91 -4.84 -7.26 1.95
N THR A 92 -3.70 -7.84 1.53
CA THR A 92 -2.41 -7.12 1.46
C THR A 92 -2.50 -5.93 0.51
N LEU A 93 -3.08 -6.11 -0.69
CA LEU A 93 -3.19 -5.01 -1.65
C LEU A 93 -4.24 -4.00 -1.25
N THR A 94 -5.32 -4.42 -0.57
CA THR A 94 -6.27 -3.51 0.06
C THR A 94 -5.55 -2.65 1.10
N GLY A 95 -4.70 -3.28 1.93
CA GLY A 95 -3.87 -2.61 2.93
C GLY A 95 -2.91 -1.56 2.36
N VAL A 96 -2.43 -1.73 1.12
CA VAL A 96 -1.64 -0.69 0.44
C VAL A 96 -2.48 0.58 0.21
N PHE A 97 -3.73 0.43 -0.24
CA PHE A 97 -4.64 1.57 -0.39
C PHE A 97 -5.04 2.15 0.97
N GLU A 98 -5.28 1.32 1.99
CA GLU A 98 -5.59 1.79 3.34
C GLU A 98 -4.45 2.61 3.94
N ALA A 99 -3.19 2.19 3.73
CA ALA A 99 -2.03 2.96 4.14
C ALA A 99 -1.98 4.33 3.44
N LEU A 100 -2.21 4.37 2.12
CA LEU A 100 -2.31 5.63 1.38
C LEU A 100 -3.44 6.53 1.89
N ASN A 101 -4.61 5.96 2.16
CA ASN A 101 -5.74 6.68 2.73
C ASN A 101 -5.38 7.24 4.12
N ALA A 102 -4.67 6.47 4.96
CA ALA A 102 -4.31 6.93 6.30
C ALA A 102 -3.41 8.16 6.26
N TRP A 103 -2.47 8.23 5.30
CA TRP A 103 -1.61 9.39 5.12
C TRP A 103 -2.31 10.59 4.48
N TYR A 104 -3.08 10.38 3.41
CA TYR A 104 -3.55 11.49 2.57
C TYR A 104 -5.05 11.81 2.73
N CYS A 105 -5.88 10.84 3.12
CA CYS A 105 -7.34 10.98 3.21
C CYS A 105 -7.92 10.24 4.44
N PRO A 106 -7.47 10.53 5.67
CA PRO A 106 -7.84 9.76 6.87
C PRO A 106 -9.34 9.83 7.20
N ASN A 107 -10.06 10.79 6.62
CA ASN A 107 -11.51 10.90 6.75
C ASN A 107 -12.26 9.64 6.29
N TRP A 108 -11.69 8.81 5.41
CA TRP A 108 -12.28 7.53 5.02
C TRP A 108 -12.55 6.60 6.20
N PHE A 109 -11.75 6.68 7.27
CA PHE A 109 -11.85 5.76 8.40
C PHE A 109 -12.90 6.17 9.45
N LYS A 110 -13.34 7.44 9.47
CA LYS A 110 -14.22 8.00 10.53
C LYS A 110 -15.50 7.20 10.80
N SER A 111 -16.07 6.58 9.77
CA SER A 111 -17.32 5.79 9.88
C SER A 111 -17.12 4.32 9.51
N ARG A 112 -15.87 3.84 9.50
CA ARG A 112 -15.49 2.50 9.01
C ARG A 112 -14.62 1.71 9.99
N VAL A 113 -14.31 2.28 11.15
CA VAL A 113 -13.47 1.65 12.18
C VAL A 113 -14.27 1.54 13.47
N HIS A 114 -14.18 0.36 14.09
CA HIS A 114 -14.63 0.09 15.44
C HIS A 114 -13.41 -0.33 16.26
N ILE A 115 -13.31 0.10 17.51
CA ILE A 115 -12.18 -0.19 18.40
C ILE A 115 -12.76 -0.85 19.64
N ASP A 116 -12.44 -2.13 19.82
CA ASP A 116 -12.82 -2.92 21.00
C ASP A 116 -11.77 -2.74 22.13
N GLY A 117 -12.20 -2.81 23.39
CA GLY A 117 -11.29 -2.77 24.55
C GLY A 117 -10.83 -1.37 24.96
N LEU A 118 -11.61 -0.33 24.65
CA LEU A 118 -11.43 1.04 25.14
C LEU A 118 -12.19 1.31 26.45
N GLU A 119 -12.83 0.29 27.03
CA GLU A 119 -13.33 0.38 28.40
C GLU A 119 -12.14 0.60 29.35
N ILE A 120 -12.14 1.75 30.04
CA ILE A 120 -11.22 2.11 31.14
C ILE A 120 -11.82 1.64 32.45
#